data_AF-A0A1Q3X2T2-F1
#
_entry.id   AF-A0A1Q3X2T2-F1
#
_cell.length_a   1.000
_cell.length_b   1.000
_cell.length_c   1.000
_cell.angle_alpha   90.00
_cell.angle_beta   90.00
_cell.angle_gamma   90.00
#
_symmetry.space_group_name_H-M   'P 1'
#
loop_
_entity.id
_entity.type
_entity.pdbx_description
1 polymer ?
#
loop_
_entity_poly.entity_id
_entity_poly.type
_entity_poly.pdbx_seq_one_letter_code
_entity_poly.pdbx_strand_id
1 'polypeptide(L)' 'MQQHNQEIQEIDNHSDIELSKPTKSRFLFLLGFFGFFIFAWAGCYNLWEHRFQKNDDVKVPDNTLYEPKYK' A
#
# COMPACT_ATOMS: atom_id res chain seq x y z
N MET A 1 -41.83 20.93 33.54
CA MET A 1 -40.85 20.58 32.48
C MET A 1 -39.75 19.78 33.14
N GLN A 2 -39.87 18.45 33.16
CA GLN A 2 -38.87 17.56 33.75
C GLN A 2 -37.66 17.52 32.79
N GLN A 3 -36.52 18.06 33.23
CA GLN A 3 -35.24 17.86 32.54
C GLN A 3 -34.67 16.53 33.01
N HIS A 4 -34.74 15.52 32.14
CA HIS A 4 -34.04 14.25 32.32
C HIS A 4 -32.55 14.49 32.06
N ASN A 5 -31.85 15.01 33.07
CA ASN A 5 -30.40 15.15 33.07
C ASN A 5 -29.81 13.74 33.25
N GLN A 6 -29.58 13.03 32.15
CA GLN A 6 -28.77 11.82 32.19
C GLN A 6 -27.33 12.26 32.44
N GLU A 7 -26.90 12.19 33.69
CA GLU A 7 -25.48 12.04 33.99
C GLU A 7 -25.03 10.78 33.26
N ILE A 8 -24.35 10.95 32.12
CA ILE A 8 -23.62 9.86 31.47
C ILE A 8 -22.53 9.50 32.47
N GLN A 9 -22.80 8.47 33.30
CA GLN A 9 -21.75 7.83 34.07
C GLN A 9 -20.81 7.23 33.02
N GLU A 10 -19.69 7.90 32.76
CA GLU A 10 -18.59 7.33 32.00
C GLU A 10 -18.14 6.08 32.76
N ILE A 11 -18.61 4.91 32.32
CA ILE A 11 -18.12 3.64 32.79
C ILE A 11 -16.68 3.57 32.32
N ASP A 12 -15.74 3.76 33.24
CA ASP A 12 -14.30 3.70 32.97
C ASP A 12 -13.94 2.31 32.46
N ASN A 13 -13.97 2.18 31.13
CA ASN A 13 -13.62 0.96 30.44
C ASN A 13 -12.16 1.10 30.03
N HIS A 14 -11.26 0.44 30.77
CA HIS A 14 -9.85 0.39 30.44
C HIS A 14 -9.53 -0.17 29.03
N SER A 15 -10.48 -0.88 28.41
CA SER A 15 -10.36 -1.37 27.04
C SER A 15 -10.86 -0.36 26.00
N ASP A 16 -11.35 0.80 26.43
CA ASP A 16 -11.87 1.83 25.55
C ASP A 16 -10.74 2.63 24.90
N ILE A 17 -10.51 2.27 23.65
CA ILE A 17 -9.56 2.90 22.75
C ILE A 17 -10.01 4.28 22.25
N GLU A 18 -11.25 4.72 22.54
CA GLU A 18 -11.75 6.04 22.15
C GLU A 18 -11.27 7.15 23.09
N LEU A 19 -10.91 6.83 24.34
CA LEU A 19 -10.53 7.80 25.35
C LEU A 19 -9.11 8.38 25.17
N SER A 20 -8.16 7.59 24.64
CA SER A 20 -6.74 7.99 24.50
C SER A 20 -6.31 8.33 23.06
N LYS A 21 -6.62 9.57 22.63
CA LYS A 21 -6.25 10.11 21.30
C LYS A 21 -4.75 10.02 20.92
N PRO A 22 -3.78 10.29 21.82
CA PRO A 22 -2.35 10.28 21.44
C PRO A 22 -1.78 8.87 21.26
N THR A 23 -2.29 7.87 21.98
CA THR A 23 -1.82 6.49 21.87
C THR A 23 -2.30 5.84 20.57
N LYS A 24 -3.52 6.17 20.13
CA LYS A 24 -4.10 5.72 18.86
C LYS A 24 -3.32 6.17 17.63
N SER A 25 -2.79 7.40 17.62
CA SER A 25 -2.09 7.95 16.44
C SER A 25 -0.82 7.16 16.10
N ARG A 26 -0.07 6.71 17.12
CA ARG A 26 1.13 5.89 16.96
C ARG A 26 0.80 4.52 16.37
N PHE A 27 -0.26 3.88 16.87
CA PHE A 27 -0.72 2.61 16.33
C PHE A 27 -1.17 2.72 14.88
N LEU A 28 -2.00 3.72 14.55
CA LEU A 28 -2.47 3.94 13.19
C LEU A 28 -1.33 4.31 12.23
N PHE A 29 -0.34 5.07 12.69
CA PHE A 29 0.86 5.35 11.92
C PHE A 29 1.63 4.06 11.58
N LEU A 30 1.88 3.21 12.58
CA LEU A 30 2.58 1.94 12.35
C LEU A 30 1.78 1.02 11.42
N LEU A 31 0.47 0.90 11.63
CA LEU A 31 -0.41 0.09 10.78
C LEU A 31 -0.41 0.60 9.32
N GLY A 32 -0.55 1.91 9.13
CA GLY A 32 -0.51 2.54 7.82
C GLY A 32 0.86 2.38 7.15
N PHE A 33 1.94 2.72 7.86
CA PHE A 33 3.31 2.58 7.37
C PHE A 33 3.62 1.14 6.95
N PHE A 34 3.26 0.15 7.79
CA PHE A 34 3.50 -1.26 7.49
C PHE A 34 2.65 -1.74 6.29
N GLY A 35 1.41 -1.27 6.17
CA GLY A 35 0.57 -1.52 5.01
C GLY A 35 1.18 -0.99 3.72
N PHE A 36 1.61 0.28 3.71
CA PHE A 36 2.31 0.87 2.57
C PHE A 36 3.64 0.18 2.27
N PHE A 37 4.39 -0.19 3.30
CA PHE A 37 5.66 -0.89 3.16
C PHE A 37 5.50 -2.25 2.49
N ILE A 38 4.57 -3.08 2.95
CA ILE A 38 4.29 -4.38 2.32
C ILE A 38 3.77 -4.19 0.89
N PHE A 39 2.88 -3.23 0.66
CA PHE A 39 2.36 -2.94 -0.68
C PHE A 39 3.48 -2.56 -1.66
N ALA A 40 4.36 -1.64 -1.26
CA ALA A 40 5.50 -1.24 -2.07
C ALA A 40 6.45 -2.42 -2.32
N TRP A 41 6.76 -3.19 -1.29
CA TRP A 41 7.62 -4.37 -1.41
C TRP A 41 7.04 -5.40 -2.38
N ALA A 42 5.77 -5.77 -2.21
CA ALA A 42 5.09 -6.73 -3.07
C ALA A 42 5.00 -6.22 -4.52
N GLY A 43 4.74 -4.92 -4.72
CA GLY A 43 4.73 -4.28 -6.03
C GLY A 43 6.10 -4.33 -6.72
N CYS A 44 7.18 -4.01 -6.00
CA CYS A 44 8.55 -4.11 -6.51
C CYS A 44 8.92 -5.56 -6.87
N TYR A 45 8.55 -6.53 -6.03
CA TYR A 45 8.82 -7.94 -6.29
C TYR A 45 8.08 -8.43 -7.54
N ASN A 46 6.79 -8.11 -7.67
CA ASN A 46 5.99 -8.51 -8.83
C ASN A 46 6.55 -7.92 -10.13
N LEU A 47 6.96 -6.65 -10.10
CA LEU A 47 7.60 -6.01 -11.26
C LEU A 47 8.94 -6.66 -11.62
N TRP A 48 9.74 -7.07 -10.63
CA TRP A 48 11.00 -7.76 -10.87
C TRP A 48 10.80 -9.17 -11.45
N GLU A 49 9.77 -9.88 -11.00
CA GLU A 49 9.41 -11.22 -11.49
C GLU A 49 8.95 -11.15 -12.95
N HIS A 50 8.11 -10.16 -13.28
CA HIS A 50 7.60 -9.94 -14.64
C HIS A 50 8.44 -8.95 -15.44
N ARG A 51 9.72 -8.82 -15.09
CA ARG A 51 10.66 -8.01 -15.87
C ARG A 51 10.74 -8.53 -17.30
N PHE A 52 10.97 -7.62 -18.24
CA PHE A 52 11.19 -7.97 -19.63
C PHE A 52 12.38 -8.92 -19.74
N GLN A 53 12.13 -10.15 -20.20
CA GLN A 53 13.18 -11.08 -20.56
C GLN A 53 13.60 -10.78 -21.99
N LYS A 54 14.89 -10.53 -22.19
CA LYS A 54 15.43 -10.31 -23.53
C LYS A 54 15.33 -11.63 -24.29
N ASN A 55 14.58 -11.64 -25.37
CA ASN A 55 14.53 -12.78 -26.27
C ASN A 55 15.66 -12.64 -27.30
N ASP A 56 16.79 -13.30 -27.04
CA ASP A 56 17.97 -13.25 -27.92
C ASP A 56 17.78 -13.98 -29.25
N ASP A 57 16.82 -14.91 -29.34
CA ASP A 57 16.60 -15.77 -30.52
C ASP A 57 15.44 -15.28 -31.42
N VAL A 58 14.92 -14.07 -31.19
CA VAL A 58 13.88 -13.51 -32.06
C VAL A 58 14.52 -13.03 -33.35
N LYS A 59 14.11 -13.62 -34.48
CA LYS A 59 14.45 -13.12 -35.81
C LYS A 59 13.84 -11.74 -36.02
N VAL A 60 14.63 -10.71 -35.75
CA VAL A 60 14.29 -9.32 -36.01
C VAL A 60 14.31 -9.08 -37.54
N PRO A 61 13.26 -8.49 -38.13
CA PRO A 61 13.25 -8.24 -39.57
C PRO A 61 14.27 -7.18 -39.97
N ASP A 62 14.95 -7.39 -41.10
CA ASP A 62 16.10 -6.58 -41.55
C ASP A 62 15.78 -5.09 -41.80
N ASN A 63 14.51 -4.74 -41.98
CA ASN A 63 14.06 -3.35 -42.15
C ASN A 63 13.93 -2.58 -40.82
N THR A 64 13.98 -3.27 -39.68
CA THR A 64 13.97 -2.65 -38.34
C THR A 64 15.38 -2.45 -37.77
N LEU A 65 16.40 -2.93 -38.47
CA LEU A 65 17.80 -2.66 -38.15
C LEU A 65 18.08 -1.17 -38.30
N TYR A 66 18.99 -0.66 -37.48
CA TYR A 66 19.44 0.73 -37.55
C TYR A 66 19.97 1.09 -38.94
N GLU A 67 20.65 0.14 -39.59
CA GLU A 67 20.98 0.20 -41.01
C GLU A 67 20.06 -0.76 -41.78
N PRO A 68 18.99 -0.24 -42.41
CA PRO A 68 18.01 -1.07 -43.08
C PRO A 68 18.59 -1.67 -44.37
N LYS A 69 18.36 -2.96 -44.59
CA LYS A 69 18.65 -3.62 -45.88
C LYS A 69 17.39 -3.70 -46.71
N TYR A 70 17.42 -3.09 -47.89
CA TYR A 70 16.35 -3.17 -48.89
C TYR A 70 16.68 -4.27 -49.91
N LYS A 71 15.64 -4.94 -50.44
CA LYS A 71 15.79 -5.90 -51.55
C LYS A 71 15.85 -5.19 -52.89
#